data_AF-K2CYC3-F1
#
_entry.id   AF-K2CYC3-F1
#
_cell.length_a   1.000
_cell.length_b   1.000
_cell.length_c   1.000
_cell.angle_alpha   90.00
_cell.angle_beta   90.00
_cell.angle_gamma   90.00
#
_symmetry.space_group_name_H-M   'P 1'
#
loop_
_entity.id
_entity.type
_entity.pdbx_description
1 polymer ?
#
loop_
_entity_poly.entity_id
_entity_poly.type
_entity_poly.pdbx_seq_one_letter_code
_entity_poly.pdbx_strand_id
1 'polypeptide(L)'
;MDDWNTRTSVLVTNTRRALERGQMHVPPGTLGLDDLLSAPLTPMGLVDISKLSQAGIAFGRVSGIAVEAMGSFSQKQQEEPMAPEDAQCELFHHFERLFAALTGVAVEHIANFEDVRSRLIARGRDEYKALASSFNSAAEELTAFYTAHGQEMFRYAKGLGGMKVVAGGQRQFTESGLEATRISGLYTDTQLTPDPVYPFFASDLPLNAKQLQLALVLYYLLQLKPLVNARLPVPVIVVFPSFEEPLEENDASTKAGIEALLLQVVAPACDGSITAVSELLEYAAKYPDKYLPAVMKEQFFVPAHHEAGDFHNALDALRAHVAGIEGRQSQKVVDAFKRLPAGVAVTLAILDRLRPQYHLLENANELGAQPLMALPVHWHYFELCAKASARELVNKKVLTEASFLTLQALQDDSVSWLANIPIEGLVEIRRNLEVVTFRDELKKYTSQLAAAGPLELDDVVKEVNHGLASLVQRHTKAMDEVKNKYWPKIAGAAAGAVVGAASMGSLALLPALAGLVGVAVPAGAVAGALGGGALSGVKEVASEKAEQRHLSRHSLIGMLATAHKSK
;
A
#
# COMPACT_ATOMS: atom_id res chain seq x y z
N MET A 1 -8.61 -7.34 -27.80
CA MET A 1 -9.51 -8.50 -27.64
C MET A 1 -10.93 -7.95 -27.62
N ASP A 2 -11.81 -8.45 -28.48
CA ASP A 2 -13.18 -7.95 -28.59
C ASP A 2 -13.97 -8.30 -27.31
N ASP A 3 -14.82 -7.40 -26.80
CA ASP A 3 -15.64 -7.59 -25.59
C ASP A 3 -16.42 -8.93 -25.61
N TRP A 4 -16.76 -9.39 -26.82
CA TRP A 4 -17.40 -10.66 -27.10
C TRP A 4 -16.57 -11.89 -26.66
N ASN A 5 -15.26 -11.90 -26.91
CA ASN A 5 -14.39 -13.04 -26.57
C ASN A 5 -14.26 -13.17 -25.04
N THR A 6 -14.03 -12.04 -24.36
CA THR A 6 -13.92 -12.00 -22.90
C THR A 6 -15.21 -12.50 -22.26
N ARG A 7 -16.37 -11.96 -22.65
CA ARG A 7 -17.67 -12.39 -22.13
C ARG A 7 -17.95 -13.86 -22.42
N THR A 8 -17.58 -14.34 -23.60
CA THR A 8 -17.77 -15.75 -23.97
C THR A 8 -16.92 -16.67 -23.10
N SER A 9 -15.65 -16.34 -22.86
CA SER A 9 -14.77 -17.10 -21.97
C SER A 9 -15.32 -17.21 -20.54
N VAL A 10 -15.88 -16.11 -20.01
CA VAL A 10 -16.54 -16.06 -18.70
C VAL A 10 -17.72 -17.04 -18.64
N LEU A 11 -18.68 -16.92 -19.57
CA LEU A 11 -19.88 -17.75 -19.58
C LEU A 11 -19.58 -19.24 -19.73
N VAL A 12 -18.65 -19.57 -20.62
CA VAL A 12 -18.20 -20.94 -20.90
C VAL A 12 -17.51 -21.55 -19.67
N THR A 13 -16.64 -20.78 -19.01
CA THR A 13 -15.96 -21.22 -17.78
C THR A 13 -16.93 -21.42 -16.63
N ASN A 14 -17.87 -20.50 -16.42
CA ASN A 14 -18.90 -20.62 -15.39
C ASN A 14 -19.78 -21.85 -15.60
N THR A 15 -20.13 -22.15 -16.86
CA THR A 15 -20.86 -23.37 -17.21
C THR A 15 -20.09 -24.63 -16.83
N ARG A 16 -18.81 -24.72 -17.22
CA ARG A 16 -17.97 -25.86 -16.89
C ARG A 16 -17.87 -26.07 -15.37
N ARG A 17 -17.67 -25.00 -14.60
CA ARG A 17 -17.61 -25.07 -13.14
C ARG A 17 -18.95 -25.52 -12.54
N ALA A 18 -20.08 -25.03 -13.04
CA ALA A 18 -21.39 -25.45 -12.57
C ALA A 18 -21.65 -26.94 -12.84
N LEU A 19 -21.20 -27.45 -13.98
CA LEU A 19 -21.24 -28.88 -14.31
C LEU A 19 -20.34 -29.71 -13.39
N GLU A 20 -19.07 -29.32 -13.23
CA GLU A 20 -18.09 -30.03 -12.40
C GLU A 20 -18.50 -30.06 -10.92
N ARG A 21 -19.20 -29.03 -10.44
CA ARG A 21 -19.72 -28.92 -9.07
C ARG A 21 -21.10 -29.57 -8.88
N GLY A 22 -21.69 -30.15 -9.93
CA GLY A 22 -23.04 -30.74 -9.88
C GLY A 22 -24.16 -29.72 -9.66
N GLN A 23 -23.89 -28.43 -9.87
CA GLN A 23 -24.88 -27.34 -9.74
C GLN A 23 -25.76 -27.23 -10.99
N MET A 24 -25.33 -27.81 -12.11
CA MET A 24 -26.06 -27.89 -13.37
C MET A 24 -26.10 -29.33 -13.86
N HIS A 25 -27.29 -29.83 -14.18
CA HIS A 25 -27.50 -31.19 -14.70
C HIS A 25 -27.92 -31.10 -16.16
N VAL A 26 -27.23 -31.85 -17.03
CA VAL A 26 -27.44 -31.83 -18.48
C VAL A 26 -27.60 -33.25 -18.99
N PRO A 27 -28.54 -33.53 -19.91
CA PRO A 27 -28.71 -34.86 -20.47
C PRO A 27 -27.43 -35.37 -21.16
N PRO A 28 -27.11 -36.68 -21.03
CA PRO A 28 -26.02 -37.31 -21.78
C PRO A 28 -26.22 -37.15 -23.30
N GLY A 29 -25.14 -36.91 -24.05
CA GLY A 29 -25.20 -36.71 -25.50
C GLY A 29 -25.60 -35.31 -25.95
N THR A 30 -25.65 -34.34 -25.03
CA THR A 30 -25.84 -32.92 -25.37
C THR A 30 -24.67 -32.43 -26.23
N LEU A 31 -24.98 -31.87 -27.41
CA LEU A 31 -23.97 -31.42 -28.36
C LEU A 31 -23.09 -30.31 -27.74
N GLY A 32 -21.76 -30.48 -27.80
CA GLY A 32 -20.80 -29.52 -27.25
C GLY A 32 -20.46 -29.71 -25.77
N LEU A 33 -21.12 -30.62 -25.05
CA LEU A 33 -20.84 -30.90 -23.64
C LEU A 33 -19.47 -31.54 -23.42
N ASP A 34 -19.15 -32.61 -24.15
CA ASP A 34 -17.88 -33.32 -24.01
C ASP A 34 -16.69 -32.45 -24.46
N ASP A 35 -16.91 -31.64 -25.50
CA ASP A 35 -15.96 -30.64 -25.99
C ASP A 35 -15.65 -29.59 -24.91
N LEU A 36 -16.68 -29.07 -24.24
CA LEU A 36 -16.52 -28.13 -23.13
C LEU A 36 -15.74 -28.71 -21.94
N LEU A 37 -16.07 -29.93 -21.53
CA LEU A 37 -15.44 -30.58 -20.38
C LEU A 37 -13.99 -30.99 -20.65
N SER A 38 -13.64 -31.28 -21.91
CA SER A 38 -12.29 -31.68 -22.32
C SER A 38 -11.40 -30.51 -22.75
N ALA A 39 -11.96 -29.32 -22.94
CA ALA A 39 -11.22 -28.15 -23.39
C ALA A 39 -10.03 -27.80 -22.47
N PRO A 40 -8.88 -27.39 -23.03
CA PRO A 40 -7.74 -26.97 -22.23
C PRO A 40 -8.08 -25.70 -21.44
N LEU A 41 -7.40 -25.56 -20.30
CA LEU A 41 -7.49 -24.36 -19.48
C LEU A 41 -6.30 -23.44 -19.76
N THR A 42 -6.55 -22.15 -19.71
CA THR A 42 -5.52 -21.10 -19.73
C THR A 42 -4.71 -21.10 -18.42
N PRO A 43 -3.60 -20.33 -18.33
CA PRO A 43 -2.84 -20.21 -17.07
C PRO A 43 -3.67 -19.71 -15.88
N MET A 44 -4.70 -18.88 -16.11
CA MET A 44 -5.61 -18.42 -15.06
C MET A 44 -6.72 -19.44 -14.75
N GLY A 45 -6.78 -20.56 -15.46
CA GLY A 45 -7.81 -21.58 -15.27
C GLY A 45 -9.16 -21.21 -15.87
N LEU A 46 -9.16 -20.44 -16.96
CA LEU A 46 -10.33 -20.23 -17.83
C LEU A 46 -10.36 -21.29 -18.91
N VAL A 47 -11.53 -21.57 -19.46
CA VAL A 47 -11.65 -22.41 -20.66
C VAL A 47 -11.08 -21.65 -21.86
N ASP A 48 -10.10 -22.24 -22.56
CA ASP A 48 -9.53 -21.65 -23.78
C ASP A 48 -10.52 -21.80 -24.95
N ILE A 49 -11.30 -20.73 -25.18
CA ILE A 49 -12.32 -20.69 -26.23
C ILE A 49 -11.75 -20.79 -27.65
N SER A 50 -10.46 -20.52 -27.86
CA SER A 50 -9.82 -20.66 -29.18
C SER A 50 -9.68 -22.13 -29.60
N LYS A 51 -9.73 -23.05 -28.64
CA LYS A 51 -9.60 -24.49 -28.86
C LYS A 51 -10.96 -25.22 -28.82
N LEU A 52 -12.06 -24.49 -28.64
CA LEU A 52 -13.41 -25.06 -28.62
C LEU A 52 -14.05 -25.11 -30.01
N SER A 53 -14.93 -26.10 -30.22
CA SER A 53 -15.82 -26.09 -31.37
C SER A 53 -16.92 -25.03 -31.22
N GLN A 54 -17.54 -24.65 -32.35
CA GLN A 54 -18.70 -23.75 -32.35
C GLN A 54 -19.87 -24.28 -31.50
N ALA A 55 -20.05 -25.61 -31.45
CA ALA A 55 -21.07 -26.23 -30.62
C ALA A 55 -20.76 -26.10 -29.12
N GLY A 56 -19.50 -26.30 -28.73
CA GLY A 56 -19.03 -26.09 -27.35
C GLY A 56 -19.18 -24.64 -26.89
N ILE A 57 -18.82 -23.68 -27.76
CA ILE A 57 -19.01 -22.24 -27.51
C ILE A 57 -20.50 -21.91 -27.33
N ALA A 58 -21.35 -22.36 -28.25
CA ALA A 58 -22.78 -22.07 -28.19
C ALA A 58 -23.43 -22.64 -26.92
N PHE A 59 -23.14 -23.91 -26.60
CA PHE A 59 -23.64 -24.57 -25.40
C PHE A 59 -23.18 -23.87 -24.12
N GLY A 60 -21.88 -23.57 -24.00
CA GLY A 60 -21.31 -22.89 -22.84
C GLY A 60 -21.86 -21.47 -22.66
N ARG A 61 -22.13 -20.72 -23.73
CA ARG A 61 -22.71 -19.38 -23.62
C ARG A 61 -24.16 -19.41 -23.12
N VAL A 62 -25.00 -20.24 -23.73
CA VAL A 62 -26.43 -20.33 -23.36
C VAL A 62 -26.57 -20.80 -21.91
N SER A 63 -25.80 -21.82 -21.53
CA SER A 63 -25.82 -22.35 -20.17
C SER A 63 -25.25 -21.37 -19.15
N GLY A 64 -24.19 -20.63 -19.51
CA GLY A 64 -23.56 -19.66 -18.61
C GLY A 64 -24.50 -18.52 -18.22
N ILE A 65 -25.33 -18.05 -19.16
CA ILE A 65 -26.35 -17.02 -18.90
C ILE A 65 -27.37 -17.53 -17.88
N ALA A 66 -27.76 -18.81 -17.98
CA ALA A 66 -28.67 -19.43 -17.03
C ALA A 66 -28.04 -19.56 -15.63
N VAL A 67 -26.74 -19.91 -15.55
CA VAL A 67 -26.00 -19.99 -14.28
C VAL A 67 -25.93 -18.64 -13.58
N GLU A 68 -25.61 -17.56 -14.31
CA GLU A 68 -25.55 -16.21 -13.75
C GLU A 68 -26.89 -15.76 -13.15
N ALA A 69 -28.01 -16.01 -13.87
CA ALA A 69 -29.35 -15.66 -13.40
C ALA A 69 -29.76 -16.40 -12.10
N MET A 70 -29.23 -17.61 -11.87
CA MET A 70 -29.49 -18.37 -10.65
C MET A 70 -28.68 -17.86 -9.44
N GLY A 71 -27.51 -17.27 -9.67
CA GLY A 71 -26.61 -16.77 -8.62
C GLY A 71 -27.08 -15.49 -7.91
N SER A 72 -27.95 -14.70 -8.55
CA SER A 72 -28.40 -13.40 -8.04
C SER A 72 -29.39 -13.45 -6.86
N PHE A 73 -29.80 -14.64 -6.41
CA PHE A 73 -30.88 -14.83 -5.42
C PHE A 73 -30.44 -15.14 -3.98
N SER A 74 -29.15 -15.05 -3.64
CA SER A 74 -28.66 -15.28 -2.27
C SER A 74 -27.94 -14.08 -1.68
N GLN A 75 -28.68 -13.17 -1.06
CA GLN A 75 -28.16 -12.30 0.00
C GLN A 75 -28.96 -12.57 1.27
N LYS A 76 -28.37 -13.36 2.18
CA LYS A 76 -28.87 -13.45 3.56
C LYS A 76 -28.47 -12.17 4.28
N GLN A 77 -29.46 -11.54 4.90
CA GLN A 77 -29.30 -10.49 5.90
C GLN A 77 -28.61 -11.07 7.14
N GLN A 78 -27.67 -10.31 7.72
CA GLN A 78 -27.13 -10.56 9.04
C GLN A 78 -27.14 -9.27 9.88
N GLU A 79 -27.20 -9.54 11.19
CA GLU A 79 -27.28 -8.76 12.44
C GLU A 79 -26.93 -7.25 12.46
N GLU A 80 -27.28 -6.59 13.58
CA GLU A 80 -27.12 -5.14 13.76
C GLU A 80 -25.70 -4.67 13.39
N PRO A 81 -25.59 -3.66 12.50
CA PRO A 81 -24.30 -3.27 11.94
C PRO A 81 -23.42 -2.63 13.02
N MET A 82 -22.19 -3.15 13.16
CA MET A 82 -21.14 -2.48 13.94
C MET A 82 -20.83 -1.14 13.27
N ALA A 83 -20.61 -0.10 14.08
CA ALA A 83 -20.16 1.17 13.52
C ALA A 83 -18.83 0.96 12.76
N PRO A 84 -18.66 1.51 11.54
CA PRO A 84 -17.48 1.20 10.73
C PRO A 84 -16.14 1.57 11.40
N GLU A 85 -16.12 2.61 12.22
CA GLU A 85 -14.95 3.02 13.00
C GLU A 85 -14.58 1.97 14.07
N ASP A 86 -15.58 1.37 14.72
CA ASP A 86 -15.37 0.30 15.68
C ASP A 86 -14.89 -0.97 14.96
N ALA A 87 -15.43 -1.27 13.77
CA ALA A 87 -14.96 -2.39 12.94
C ALA A 87 -13.47 -2.23 12.55
N GLN A 88 -13.02 -1.03 12.22
CA GLN A 88 -11.58 -0.78 11.96
C GLN A 88 -10.73 -1.00 13.23
N CYS A 89 -11.18 -0.53 14.39
CA CYS A 89 -10.46 -0.73 15.66
C CYS A 89 -10.38 -2.23 16.02
N GLU A 90 -11.49 -2.95 15.90
CA GLU A 90 -11.56 -4.39 16.17
C GLU A 90 -10.71 -5.21 15.20
N LEU A 91 -10.68 -4.86 13.92
CA LEU A 91 -9.79 -5.49 12.94
C LEU A 91 -8.32 -5.38 13.37
N PHE A 92 -7.88 -4.19 13.79
CA PHE A 92 -6.52 -3.98 14.28
C PHE A 92 -6.26 -4.69 15.60
N HIS A 93 -7.27 -4.83 16.47
CA HIS A 93 -7.16 -5.64 17.68
C HIS A 93 -6.91 -7.12 17.36
N HIS A 94 -7.63 -7.68 16.37
CA HIS A 94 -7.38 -9.03 15.89
C HIS A 94 -5.98 -9.19 15.29
N PHE A 95 -5.49 -8.19 14.53
CA PHE A 95 -4.12 -8.19 14.02
C PHE A 95 -3.07 -8.23 15.13
N GLU A 96 -3.26 -7.47 16.21
CA GLU A 96 -2.34 -7.49 17.35
C GLU A 96 -2.33 -8.85 18.04
N ARG A 97 -3.51 -9.43 18.26
CA ARG A 97 -3.62 -10.76 18.89
C ARG A 97 -2.97 -11.83 18.04
N LEU A 98 -3.16 -11.77 16.72
CA LEU A 98 -2.52 -12.68 15.78
C LEU A 98 -1.00 -12.50 15.75
N PHE A 99 -0.51 -11.27 15.76
CA PHE A 99 0.92 -10.97 15.82
C PHE A 99 1.54 -11.47 17.13
N ALA A 100 0.93 -11.18 18.27
CA ALA A 100 1.38 -11.65 19.58
C ALA A 100 1.30 -13.19 19.67
N ALA A 101 0.31 -13.82 19.06
CA ALA A 101 0.22 -15.28 18.97
C ALA A 101 1.39 -15.88 18.18
N LEU A 102 1.95 -15.17 17.20
CA LEU A 102 3.13 -15.57 16.43
C LEU A 102 4.44 -15.30 17.19
N THR A 103 4.64 -14.09 17.69
CA THR A 103 5.94 -13.62 18.21
C THR A 103 6.08 -13.76 19.73
N GLY A 104 4.97 -13.95 20.45
CA GLY A 104 4.90 -13.99 21.91
C GLY A 104 4.83 -12.62 22.59
N VAL A 105 4.90 -11.52 21.83
CA VAL A 105 4.91 -10.14 22.36
C VAL A 105 4.12 -9.19 21.46
N ALA A 106 3.72 -8.04 22.00
CA ALA A 106 3.13 -6.96 21.21
C ALA A 106 4.16 -6.34 20.25
N VAL A 107 3.67 -5.74 19.15
CA VAL A 107 4.51 -5.10 18.12
C VAL A 107 5.38 -3.96 18.67
N GLU A 108 4.91 -3.25 19.70
CA GLU A 108 5.62 -2.16 20.36
C GLU A 108 6.92 -2.60 21.06
N HIS A 109 7.07 -3.89 21.32
CA HIS A 109 8.26 -4.48 21.94
C HIS A 109 9.23 -5.10 20.93
N ILE A 110 8.96 -4.93 19.63
CA ILE A 110 9.78 -5.45 18.54
C ILE A 110 10.63 -4.32 17.99
N ALA A 111 11.95 -4.52 17.97
CA ALA A 111 12.87 -3.48 17.49
C ALA A 111 12.94 -3.40 15.96
N ASN A 112 12.92 -4.55 15.28
CA ASN A 112 13.07 -4.67 13.84
C ASN A 112 12.64 -6.06 13.35
N PHE A 113 12.73 -6.29 12.04
CA PHE A 113 12.35 -7.55 11.42
C PHE A 113 13.16 -8.77 11.89
N GLU A 114 14.47 -8.63 12.15
CA GLU A 114 15.27 -9.76 12.61
C GLU A 114 14.85 -10.23 14.02
N ASP A 115 14.32 -9.32 14.84
CA ASP A 115 13.69 -9.69 16.12
C ASP A 115 12.42 -10.53 15.91
N VAL A 116 11.56 -10.16 14.95
CA VAL A 116 10.37 -10.96 14.57
C VAL A 116 10.78 -12.38 14.17
N ARG A 117 11.76 -12.49 13.27
CA ARG A 117 12.25 -13.77 12.77
C ARG A 117 12.83 -14.62 13.89
N SER A 118 13.70 -14.04 14.71
CA SER A 118 14.38 -14.73 15.81
C SER A 118 13.37 -15.28 16.82
N ARG A 119 12.35 -14.50 17.18
CA ARG A 119 11.28 -14.91 18.10
C ARG A 119 10.43 -16.03 17.52
N LEU A 120 10.00 -15.92 16.27
CA LEU A 120 9.17 -16.95 15.65
C LEU A 120 9.92 -18.28 15.55
N ILE A 121 11.22 -18.25 15.21
CA ILE A 121 12.07 -19.46 15.19
C ILE A 121 12.20 -20.05 16.59
N ALA A 122 12.49 -19.22 17.60
CA ALA A 122 12.63 -19.67 18.98
C ALA A 122 11.33 -20.33 19.48
N ARG A 123 10.17 -19.69 19.26
CA ARG A 123 8.87 -20.26 19.66
C ARG A 123 8.50 -21.50 18.87
N GLY A 124 8.81 -21.56 17.58
CA GLY A 124 8.63 -22.75 16.77
C GLY A 124 9.45 -23.95 17.27
N ARG A 125 10.65 -23.70 17.80
CA ARG A 125 11.54 -24.73 18.35
C ARG A 125 11.16 -25.13 19.78
N ASP A 126 10.91 -24.15 20.64
CA ASP A 126 10.87 -24.31 22.09
C ASP A 126 9.42 -24.40 22.64
N GLU A 127 8.44 -23.83 21.92
CA GLU A 127 7.06 -23.64 22.39
C GLU A 127 6.00 -24.04 21.34
N TYR A 128 6.33 -24.93 20.40
CA TYR A 128 5.50 -25.24 19.23
C TYR A 128 4.01 -25.45 19.52
N LYS A 129 3.67 -26.22 20.57
CA LYS A 129 2.27 -26.51 20.95
C LYS A 129 1.52 -25.24 21.38
N ALA A 130 2.19 -24.39 22.16
CA ALA A 130 1.61 -23.13 22.61
C ALA A 130 1.43 -22.17 21.43
N LEU A 131 2.46 -22.05 20.58
CA LEU A 131 2.40 -21.27 19.33
C LEU A 131 1.23 -21.71 18.44
N ALA A 132 1.11 -23.02 18.15
CA ALA A 132 0.04 -23.55 17.31
C ALA A 132 -1.35 -23.28 17.90
N SER A 133 -1.53 -23.53 19.21
CA SER A 133 -2.82 -23.30 19.88
C SER A 133 -3.20 -21.81 19.89
N SER A 134 -2.27 -20.92 20.24
CA SER A 134 -2.56 -19.48 20.27
C SER A 134 -2.81 -18.91 18.87
N PHE A 135 -2.05 -19.38 17.88
CA PHE A 135 -2.22 -18.96 16.49
C PHE A 135 -3.57 -19.39 15.94
N ASN A 136 -3.95 -20.67 16.11
CA ASN A 136 -5.21 -21.19 15.60
C ASN A 136 -6.42 -20.46 16.23
N SER A 137 -6.39 -20.23 17.54
CA SER A 137 -7.45 -19.47 18.22
C SER A 137 -7.55 -18.03 17.69
N ALA A 138 -6.43 -17.32 17.54
CA ALA A 138 -6.45 -15.95 16.99
C ALA A 138 -6.91 -15.93 15.51
N ALA A 139 -6.52 -16.92 14.73
CA ALA A 139 -6.92 -17.08 13.34
C ALA A 139 -8.42 -17.37 13.17
N GLU A 140 -8.99 -18.24 14.01
CA GLU A 140 -10.41 -18.57 14.01
C GLU A 140 -11.26 -17.33 14.32
N GLU A 141 -10.86 -16.54 15.31
CA GLU A 141 -11.57 -15.31 15.68
C GLU A 141 -11.50 -14.25 14.57
N LEU A 142 -10.33 -14.03 13.97
CA LEU A 142 -10.19 -13.11 12.85
C LEU A 142 -11.01 -13.57 11.62
N THR A 143 -11.08 -14.88 11.36
CA THR A 143 -11.91 -15.44 10.28
C THR A 143 -13.40 -15.22 10.53
N ALA A 144 -13.86 -15.40 11.78
CA ALA A 144 -15.22 -15.10 12.17
C ALA A 144 -15.54 -13.61 11.99
N PHE A 145 -14.61 -12.73 12.38
CA PHE A 145 -14.74 -11.28 12.19
C PHE A 145 -14.89 -10.91 10.70
N TYR A 146 -14.05 -11.44 9.82
CA TYR A 146 -14.18 -11.19 8.37
C TYR A 146 -15.51 -11.67 7.80
N THR A 147 -16.00 -12.82 8.27
CA THR A 147 -17.27 -13.38 7.81
C THR A 147 -18.44 -12.48 8.19
N ALA A 148 -18.41 -11.91 9.40
CA ALA A 148 -19.47 -11.04 9.90
C ALA A 148 -19.42 -9.62 9.29
N HIS A 149 -18.22 -9.02 9.18
CA HIS A 149 -18.09 -7.58 8.91
C HIS A 149 -17.39 -7.23 7.59
N GLY A 150 -16.86 -8.21 6.85
CA GLY A 150 -16.02 -7.96 5.69
C GLY A 150 -16.70 -7.15 4.58
N GLN A 151 -17.97 -7.47 4.27
CA GLN A 151 -18.74 -6.73 3.26
C GLN A 151 -19.07 -5.30 3.71
N GLU A 152 -19.33 -5.10 5.00
CA GLU A 152 -19.67 -3.79 5.55
C GLU A 152 -18.46 -2.86 5.51
N MET A 153 -17.27 -3.35 5.85
CA MET A 153 -16.02 -2.59 5.74
C MET A 153 -15.75 -2.16 4.29
N PHE A 154 -15.99 -3.04 3.31
CA PHE A 154 -15.87 -2.69 1.89
C PHE A 154 -16.89 -1.62 1.47
N ARG A 155 -18.16 -1.77 1.88
CA ARG A 155 -19.21 -0.77 1.60
C ARG A 155 -18.91 0.58 2.24
N TYR A 156 -18.35 0.57 3.45
CA TYR A 156 -17.90 1.78 4.14
C TYR A 156 -16.81 2.50 3.33
N ALA A 157 -15.74 1.80 2.93
CA ALA A 157 -14.68 2.35 2.09
C ALA A 157 -15.23 2.97 0.78
N LYS A 158 -16.21 2.29 0.15
CA LYS A 158 -16.90 2.79 -1.04
C LYS A 158 -17.71 4.07 -0.76
N GLY A 159 -18.40 4.12 0.38
CA GLY A 159 -19.27 5.22 0.79
C GLY A 159 -18.55 6.50 1.23
N LEU A 160 -17.26 6.44 1.54
CA LEU A 160 -16.47 7.62 1.90
C LEU A 160 -16.42 8.64 0.74
N GLY A 161 -16.53 9.92 1.07
CA GLY A 161 -16.33 11.04 0.13
C GLY A 161 -14.89 11.55 0.13
N GLY A 162 -14.66 12.66 -0.59
CA GLY A 162 -13.36 13.34 -0.63
C GLY A 162 -12.33 12.71 -1.57
N MET A 163 -11.09 13.20 -1.49
CA MET A 163 -9.96 12.71 -2.27
C MET A 163 -9.44 11.39 -1.69
N LYS A 164 -9.97 10.29 -2.23
CA LYS A 164 -9.59 8.94 -1.86
C LYS A 164 -8.51 8.41 -2.79
N VAL A 165 -7.54 7.75 -2.19
CA VAL A 165 -6.53 6.98 -2.93
C VAL A 165 -6.58 5.53 -2.48
N VAL A 166 -6.31 4.57 -3.37
CA VAL A 166 -6.24 3.15 -3.01
C VAL A 166 -4.84 2.62 -3.28
N ALA A 167 -4.20 2.10 -2.24
CA ALA A 167 -2.87 1.51 -2.33
C ALA A 167 -2.94 0.19 -3.10
N GLY A 168 -1.98 -0.05 -4.01
CA GLY A 168 -1.85 -1.34 -4.69
C GLY A 168 -0.60 -1.43 -5.55
N GLY A 169 -0.68 -2.25 -6.61
CA GLY A 169 0.46 -2.56 -7.48
C GLY A 169 1.43 -3.59 -6.87
N GLN A 170 1.18 -4.01 -5.64
CA GLN A 170 1.86 -5.10 -4.94
C GLN A 170 0.89 -5.82 -4.01
N ARG A 171 1.15 -7.11 -3.77
CA ARG A 171 0.34 -7.97 -2.89
C ARG A 171 0.71 -7.86 -1.41
N GLN A 172 1.86 -7.27 -1.09
CA GLN A 172 2.39 -7.21 0.27
C GLN A 172 2.41 -5.77 0.76
N PHE A 173 2.10 -5.57 2.04
CA PHE A 173 2.31 -4.31 2.73
C PHE A 173 3.66 -4.36 3.46
N THR A 174 4.61 -3.59 2.95
CA THR A 174 6.01 -3.52 3.43
C THR A 174 6.33 -2.13 3.95
N GLU A 175 7.59 -1.88 4.29
CA GLU A 175 8.09 -0.55 4.65
C GLU A 175 7.68 0.53 3.64
N SER A 176 7.85 0.29 2.34
CA SER A 176 7.45 1.25 1.30
C SER A 176 5.95 1.56 1.33
N GLY A 177 5.11 0.60 1.72
CA GLY A 177 3.68 0.84 1.93
C GLY A 177 3.41 1.74 3.14
N LEU A 178 4.18 1.58 4.22
CA LEU A 178 4.12 2.45 5.39
C LEU A 178 4.61 3.87 5.07
N GLU A 179 5.71 4.00 4.32
CA GLU A 179 6.24 5.28 3.84
C GLU A 179 5.23 5.99 2.94
N ALA A 180 4.64 5.28 1.97
CA ALA A 180 3.59 5.81 1.12
C ALA A 180 2.37 6.28 1.94
N THR A 181 2.04 5.60 3.04
CA THR A 181 0.97 6.03 3.95
C THR A 181 1.31 7.30 4.71
N ARG A 182 2.56 7.46 5.16
CA ARG A 182 3.03 8.69 5.81
C ARG A 182 2.96 9.87 4.84
N ILE A 183 3.41 9.68 3.61
CA ILE A 183 3.43 10.70 2.56
C ILE A 183 2.01 11.04 2.10
N SER A 184 1.21 10.05 1.70
CA SER A 184 -0.17 10.25 1.23
C SER A 184 -1.01 10.88 2.34
N GLY A 185 -0.77 10.49 3.59
CA GLY A 185 -1.36 11.07 4.79
C GLY A 185 -1.16 12.58 4.93
N LEU A 186 -0.19 13.20 4.27
CA LEU A 186 -0.02 14.65 4.28
C LEU A 186 -0.88 15.37 3.23
N TYR A 187 -1.36 14.64 2.22
CA TYR A 187 -1.96 15.26 1.04
C TYR A 187 -3.37 14.76 0.73
N THR A 188 -3.72 13.50 0.98
CA THR A 188 -5.02 12.88 0.63
C THR A 188 -6.04 13.01 1.75
N ASP A 189 -7.32 12.74 1.50
CA ASP A 189 -8.32 12.72 2.59
C ASP A 189 -8.31 11.35 3.27
N THR A 190 -8.38 10.28 2.48
CA THR A 190 -8.33 8.90 2.96
C THR A 190 -7.50 8.04 2.02
N GLN A 191 -6.58 7.25 2.59
CA GLN A 191 -5.97 6.12 1.92
C GLN A 191 -6.78 4.85 2.21
N LEU A 192 -7.15 4.13 1.16
CA LEU A 192 -7.76 2.81 1.21
C LEU A 192 -6.66 1.78 1.00
N THR A 193 -6.57 0.79 1.88
CA THR A 193 -5.57 -0.28 1.78
C THR A 193 -6.30 -1.62 1.73
N PRO A 194 -6.19 -2.36 0.60
CA PRO A 194 -6.60 -3.75 0.55
C PRO A 194 -5.84 -4.53 1.62
N ASP A 195 -6.58 -5.25 2.45
CA ASP A 195 -6.05 -5.96 3.61
C ASP A 195 -5.08 -7.07 3.16
N PRO A 196 -3.77 -6.94 3.43
CA PRO A 196 -2.76 -7.91 3.04
C PRO A 196 -2.77 -9.18 3.90
N VAL A 197 -3.51 -9.20 5.02
CA VAL A 197 -3.63 -10.33 5.94
C VAL A 197 -4.72 -11.29 5.49
N TYR A 198 -5.84 -10.77 4.97
CA TYR A 198 -7.00 -11.56 4.55
C TYR A 198 -6.67 -12.74 3.61
N PRO A 199 -5.80 -12.59 2.57
CA PRO A 199 -5.44 -13.69 1.69
C PRO A 199 -4.83 -14.92 2.38
N PHE A 200 -4.19 -14.75 3.55
CA PHE A 200 -3.62 -15.88 4.29
C PHE A 200 -4.69 -16.84 4.82
N PHE A 201 -5.93 -16.37 4.95
CA PHE A 201 -7.08 -17.11 5.45
C PHE A 201 -8.06 -17.48 4.34
N ALA A 202 -8.20 -16.63 3.32
CA ALA A 202 -9.17 -16.80 2.25
C ALA A 202 -8.68 -17.71 1.11
N SER A 203 -7.37 -17.89 0.94
CA SER A 203 -6.77 -18.58 -0.22
C SER A 203 -5.61 -19.52 0.16
N ASP A 204 -5.31 -20.47 -0.72
CA ASP A 204 -4.17 -21.39 -0.55
C ASP A 204 -2.90 -20.79 -1.19
N LEU A 205 -2.25 -19.92 -0.43
CA LEU A 205 -1.03 -19.25 -0.90
C LEU A 205 0.16 -20.24 -0.93
N PRO A 206 0.82 -20.47 -2.09
CA PRO A 206 1.93 -21.41 -2.22
C PRO A 206 3.25 -20.85 -1.68
N LEU A 207 3.24 -20.41 -0.42
CA LEU A 207 4.33 -19.72 0.26
C LEU A 207 5.13 -20.65 1.17
N ASN A 208 6.44 -20.48 1.18
CA ASN A 208 7.31 -21.03 2.22
C ASN A 208 7.24 -20.16 3.48
N ALA A 209 7.36 -20.77 4.66
CA ALA A 209 7.33 -20.05 5.94
C ALA A 209 6.14 -19.06 6.06
N LYS A 210 4.92 -19.51 5.71
CA LYS A 210 3.70 -18.69 5.66
C LYS A 210 3.49 -17.84 6.93
N GLN A 211 3.77 -18.39 8.10
CA GLN A 211 3.68 -17.69 9.40
C GLN A 211 4.67 -16.53 9.52
N LEU A 212 5.90 -16.67 8.99
CA LEU A 212 6.89 -15.59 8.99
C LEU A 212 6.47 -14.46 8.05
N GLN A 213 5.95 -14.81 6.87
CA GLN A 213 5.45 -13.80 5.91
C GLN A 213 4.23 -13.06 6.46
N LEU A 214 3.32 -13.77 7.14
CA LEU A 214 2.20 -13.15 7.84
C LEU A 214 2.67 -12.22 8.97
N ALA A 215 3.64 -12.65 9.77
CA ALA A 215 4.22 -11.80 10.82
C ALA A 215 4.87 -10.53 10.26
N LEU A 216 5.53 -10.60 9.10
CA LEU A 216 6.12 -9.44 8.41
C LEU A 216 5.05 -8.43 7.99
N VAL A 217 3.96 -8.91 7.38
CA VAL A 217 2.84 -8.06 6.97
C VAL A 217 2.20 -7.37 8.18
N LEU A 218 1.92 -8.14 9.23
CA LEU A 218 1.34 -7.62 10.47
C LEU A 218 2.26 -6.58 11.14
N TYR A 219 3.58 -6.80 11.13
CA TYR A 219 4.56 -5.89 11.72
C TYR A 219 4.44 -4.46 11.15
N TYR A 220 4.36 -4.33 9.82
CA TYR A 220 4.20 -3.03 9.17
C TYR A 220 2.78 -2.48 9.27
N LEU A 221 1.77 -3.33 9.11
CA LEU A 221 0.37 -2.90 9.14
C LEU A 221 -0.01 -2.34 10.52
N LEU A 222 0.45 -2.98 11.60
CA LEU A 222 0.17 -2.54 12.97
C LEU A 222 0.77 -1.18 13.32
N GLN A 223 1.78 -0.69 12.58
CA GLN A 223 2.28 0.68 12.74
C GLN A 223 1.22 1.73 12.40
N LEU A 224 0.16 1.37 11.67
CA LEU A 224 -0.95 2.26 11.31
C LEU A 224 -2.01 2.36 12.41
N LYS A 225 -1.94 1.51 13.45
CA LYS A 225 -2.94 1.46 14.54
C LYS A 225 -3.22 2.83 15.17
N PRO A 226 -2.23 3.72 15.42
CA PRO A 226 -2.51 5.03 15.98
C PRO A 226 -3.46 5.89 15.12
N LEU A 227 -3.42 5.75 13.79
CA LEU A 227 -4.32 6.47 12.88
C LEU A 227 -5.77 5.98 13.01
N VAL A 228 -5.95 4.68 13.19
CA VAL A 228 -7.27 4.06 13.37
C VAL A 228 -7.83 4.42 14.75
N ASN A 229 -7.03 4.24 15.80
CA ASN A 229 -7.41 4.55 17.17
C ASN A 229 -7.69 6.05 17.41
N ALA A 230 -7.17 6.93 16.54
CA ALA A 230 -7.41 8.34 16.65
C ALA A 230 -8.87 8.74 16.42
N ARG A 231 -9.68 7.87 15.77
CA ARG A 231 -11.12 8.09 15.48
C ARG A 231 -11.38 9.48 14.89
N LEU A 232 -10.61 9.80 13.85
CA LEU A 232 -10.71 11.08 13.18
C LEU A 232 -12.02 11.15 12.39
N PRO A 233 -12.70 12.33 12.32
CA PRO A 233 -13.95 12.47 11.58
C PRO A 233 -13.87 12.06 10.11
N VAL A 234 -12.69 12.24 9.50
CA VAL A 234 -12.33 11.65 8.22
C VAL A 234 -11.16 10.70 8.48
N PRO A 235 -11.33 9.38 8.28
CA PRO A 235 -10.28 8.42 8.55
C PRO A 235 -9.12 8.64 7.55
N VAL A 236 -7.90 8.71 8.08
CA VAL A 236 -6.69 8.83 7.25
C VAL A 236 -6.43 7.54 6.48
N ILE A 237 -6.72 6.41 7.12
CA ILE A 237 -6.54 5.07 6.58
C ILE A 237 -7.82 4.26 6.81
N VAL A 238 -8.20 3.47 5.81
CA VAL A 238 -9.22 2.41 5.94
C VAL A 238 -8.66 1.13 5.33
N VAL A 239 -8.65 0.07 6.13
CA VAL A 239 -8.27 -1.28 5.69
C VAL A 239 -9.53 -2.08 5.42
N PHE A 240 -9.64 -2.65 4.22
CA PHE A 240 -10.79 -3.46 3.80
C PHE A 240 -10.34 -4.82 3.28
N PRO A 241 -11.10 -5.91 3.47
CA PRO A 241 -10.69 -7.24 3.02
C PRO A 241 -10.30 -7.26 1.53
N SER A 242 -9.11 -7.76 1.22
CA SER A 242 -8.64 -7.88 -0.16
C SER A 242 -9.27 -9.10 -0.82
N PHE A 243 -10.26 -8.89 -1.69
CA PHE A 243 -10.89 -9.98 -2.44
C PHE A 243 -10.05 -10.47 -3.64
N GLU A 244 -8.86 -9.92 -3.85
CA GLU A 244 -8.02 -10.16 -5.02
C GLU A 244 -7.70 -11.65 -5.26
N GLU A 245 -7.13 -12.37 -4.28
CA GLU A 245 -6.78 -13.79 -4.44
C GLU A 245 -8.03 -14.68 -4.59
N PRO A 246 -9.09 -14.55 -3.76
CA PRO A 246 -10.32 -15.31 -3.96
C PRO A 246 -10.97 -15.07 -5.33
N LEU A 247 -10.94 -13.84 -5.85
CA LEU A 247 -11.45 -13.50 -7.18
C LEU A 247 -10.56 -14.11 -8.27
N GLU A 248 -9.25 -14.04 -8.14
CA GLU A 248 -8.31 -14.69 -9.05
C GLU A 248 -8.44 -16.22 -9.06
N GLU A 249 -8.91 -16.84 -7.98
CA GLU A 249 -9.15 -18.29 -7.92
C GLU A 249 -10.52 -18.67 -8.49
N ASN A 250 -11.56 -17.90 -8.14
CA ASN A 250 -12.95 -18.33 -8.27
C ASN A 250 -13.79 -17.53 -9.25
N ASP A 251 -13.39 -16.30 -9.59
CA ASP A 251 -14.17 -15.43 -10.48
C ASP A 251 -13.63 -15.48 -11.91
N ALA A 252 -14.52 -15.83 -12.85
CA ALA A 252 -14.12 -15.94 -14.26
C ALA A 252 -13.94 -14.57 -14.91
N SER A 253 -14.64 -13.53 -14.45
CA SER A 253 -14.54 -12.17 -15.01
C SER A 253 -13.18 -11.55 -14.68
N THR A 254 -12.75 -11.61 -13.41
CA THR A 254 -11.44 -11.16 -12.95
C THR A 254 -10.32 -11.87 -13.72
N LYS A 255 -10.39 -13.20 -13.84
CA LYS A 255 -9.42 -13.98 -14.63
C LYS A 255 -9.35 -13.51 -16.08
N ALA A 256 -10.51 -13.31 -16.72
CA ALA A 256 -10.57 -12.92 -18.13
C ALA A 256 -10.06 -11.50 -18.33
N GLY A 257 -10.31 -10.60 -17.38
CA GLY A 257 -9.77 -9.25 -17.36
C GLY A 257 -8.24 -9.21 -17.23
N ILE A 258 -7.67 -10.06 -16.36
CA ILE A 258 -6.22 -10.21 -16.22
C ILE A 258 -5.59 -10.72 -17.52
N GLU A 259 -6.17 -11.73 -18.16
CA GLU A 259 -5.69 -12.25 -19.45
C GLU A 259 -5.80 -11.23 -20.58
N ALA A 260 -6.91 -10.50 -20.63
CA ALA A 260 -7.10 -9.42 -21.60
C ALA A 260 -6.06 -8.31 -21.40
N LEU A 261 -5.74 -7.95 -20.15
CA LEU A 261 -4.71 -6.96 -19.85
C LEU A 261 -3.32 -7.45 -20.30
N LEU A 262 -2.97 -8.71 -20.03
CA LEU A 262 -1.72 -9.30 -20.53
C LEU A 262 -1.61 -9.21 -22.06
N LEU A 263 -2.68 -9.58 -22.77
CA LEU A 263 -2.71 -9.51 -24.23
C LEU A 263 -2.62 -8.07 -24.74
N GLN A 264 -3.34 -7.12 -24.13
CA GLN A 264 -3.26 -5.71 -24.51
C GLN A 264 -1.85 -5.14 -24.34
N VAL A 265 -1.14 -5.54 -23.28
CA VAL A 265 0.22 -5.05 -23.01
C VAL A 265 1.25 -5.72 -23.93
N VAL A 266 1.23 -7.04 -24.03
CA VAL A 266 2.37 -7.81 -24.61
C VAL A 266 2.17 -8.18 -26.08
N ALA A 267 0.94 -8.50 -26.51
CA ALA A 267 0.69 -8.96 -27.87
C ALA A 267 1.10 -7.94 -28.96
N PRO A 268 0.95 -6.61 -28.79
CA PRO A 268 1.37 -5.63 -29.81
C PRO A 268 2.87 -5.65 -30.14
N ALA A 269 3.71 -6.16 -29.26
CA ALA A 269 5.16 -6.28 -29.50
C ALA A 269 5.55 -7.58 -30.20
N CYS A 270 4.60 -8.48 -30.44
CA CYS A 270 4.84 -9.75 -31.12
C CYS A 270 4.54 -9.65 -32.63
N ASP A 271 5.24 -10.44 -33.44
CA ASP A 271 4.93 -10.54 -34.87
C ASP A 271 3.64 -11.34 -35.07
N GLY A 272 2.64 -10.74 -35.73
CA GLY A 272 1.38 -11.41 -36.11
C GLY A 272 0.19 -11.05 -35.22
N SER A 273 -0.98 -11.64 -35.53
CA SER A 273 -2.22 -11.40 -34.79
C SER A 273 -2.37 -12.40 -33.64
N ILE A 274 -1.87 -12.05 -32.45
CA ILE A 274 -2.08 -12.83 -31.23
C ILE A 274 -3.36 -12.36 -30.56
N THR A 275 -4.31 -13.27 -30.37
CA THR A 275 -5.66 -12.97 -29.85
C THR A 275 -6.02 -13.75 -28.60
N ALA A 276 -5.24 -14.77 -28.24
CA ALA A 276 -5.42 -15.58 -27.03
C ALA A 276 -4.10 -15.74 -26.26
N VAL A 277 -4.19 -15.97 -24.94
CA VAL A 277 -3.00 -16.18 -24.08
C VAL A 277 -2.25 -17.45 -24.46
N SER A 278 -2.95 -18.51 -24.88
CA SER A 278 -2.31 -19.73 -25.38
C SER A 278 -1.45 -19.47 -26.62
N GLU A 279 -1.94 -18.68 -27.57
CA GLU A 279 -1.16 -18.24 -28.75
C GLU A 279 0.07 -17.42 -28.35
N LEU A 280 -0.04 -16.55 -27.34
CA LEU A 280 1.08 -15.79 -26.81
C LEU A 280 2.17 -16.71 -26.22
N LEU A 281 1.77 -17.69 -25.42
CA LEU A 281 2.69 -18.67 -24.83
C LEU A 281 3.34 -19.57 -25.89
N GLU A 282 2.56 -20.01 -26.89
CA GLU A 282 3.06 -20.75 -28.04
C GLU A 282 4.09 -19.91 -28.83
N TYR A 283 3.81 -18.64 -29.06
CA TYR A 283 4.74 -17.70 -29.72
C TYR A 283 6.02 -17.52 -28.90
N ALA A 284 5.90 -17.25 -27.60
CA ALA A 284 7.03 -17.05 -26.70
C ALA A 284 7.93 -18.30 -26.59
N ALA A 285 7.33 -19.50 -26.64
CA ALA A 285 8.06 -20.76 -26.67
C ALA A 285 8.79 -21.00 -28.00
N LYS A 286 8.13 -20.69 -29.13
CA LYS A 286 8.64 -21.02 -30.48
C LYS A 286 9.63 -20.00 -31.03
N TYR A 287 9.51 -18.73 -30.64
CA TYR A 287 10.32 -17.63 -31.16
C TYR A 287 11.02 -16.80 -30.07
N PRO A 288 11.78 -17.44 -29.15
CA PRO A 288 12.41 -16.74 -28.02
C PRO A 288 13.38 -15.63 -28.46
N ASP A 289 14.12 -15.84 -29.56
CA ASP A 289 15.09 -14.88 -30.10
C ASP A 289 14.45 -13.58 -30.61
N LYS A 290 13.15 -13.60 -30.90
CA LYS A 290 12.37 -12.40 -31.26
C LYS A 290 11.62 -11.84 -30.06
N TYR A 291 10.99 -12.73 -29.29
CA TYR A 291 10.13 -12.37 -28.18
C TYR A 291 10.90 -11.70 -27.03
N LEU A 292 12.02 -12.30 -26.60
CA LEU A 292 12.76 -11.80 -25.44
C LEU A 292 13.38 -10.40 -25.68
N PRO A 293 14.01 -10.10 -26.83
CA PRO A 293 14.46 -8.73 -27.10
C PRO A 293 13.32 -7.71 -27.17
N ALA A 294 12.16 -8.09 -27.73
CA ALA A 294 11.00 -7.19 -27.78
C ALA A 294 10.48 -6.85 -26.36
N VAL A 295 10.37 -7.86 -25.49
CA VAL A 295 9.99 -7.68 -24.08
C VAL A 295 10.94 -6.73 -23.35
N MET A 296 12.26 -6.86 -23.56
CA MET A 296 13.23 -6.00 -22.90
C MET A 296 13.24 -4.58 -23.47
N LYS A 297 13.12 -4.44 -24.79
CA LYS A 297 13.07 -3.14 -25.47
C LYS A 297 11.90 -2.30 -24.97
N GLU A 298 10.71 -2.91 -24.85
CA GLU A 298 9.51 -2.23 -24.38
C GLU A 298 9.39 -2.23 -22.84
N GLN A 299 10.41 -2.75 -22.13
CA GLN A 299 10.50 -2.83 -20.67
C GLN A 299 9.28 -3.50 -20.00
N PHE A 300 8.68 -4.50 -20.65
CA PHE A 300 7.53 -5.22 -20.09
C PHE A 300 7.89 -6.10 -18.90
N PHE A 301 9.17 -6.43 -18.73
CA PHE A 301 9.63 -7.30 -17.66
C PHE A 301 10.72 -6.62 -16.80
N VAL A 302 10.29 -6.21 -15.62
CA VAL A 302 11.12 -5.68 -14.53
C VAL A 302 10.90 -6.56 -13.29
N PRO A 303 11.91 -7.32 -12.84
CA PRO A 303 11.84 -8.13 -11.62
C PRO A 303 11.50 -7.31 -10.36
N ALA A 304 11.09 -7.98 -9.29
CA ALA A 304 10.84 -7.30 -8.01
C ALA A 304 12.14 -6.72 -7.44
N HIS A 305 12.07 -5.56 -6.77
CA HIS A 305 13.22 -4.83 -6.21
C HIS A 305 14.20 -4.25 -7.25
N HIS A 306 13.75 -4.11 -8.49
CA HIS A 306 14.52 -3.54 -9.59
C HIS A 306 13.72 -2.46 -10.30
N GLU A 307 14.42 -1.59 -11.03
CA GLU A 307 13.85 -0.48 -11.78
C GLU A 307 13.85 -0.74 -13.29
N ALA A 308 13.02 0.02 -13.99
CA ALA A 308 12.95 -0.04 -15.45
C ALA A 308 14.28 0.45 -16.04
N GLY A 309 14.98 -0.45 -16.74
CA GLY A 309 16.29 -0.16 -17.34
C GLY A 309 17.46 -0.87 -16.67
N ASP A 310 17.28 -1.47 -15.49
CA ASP A 310 18.33 -2.23 -14.79
C ASP A 310 18.86 -3.41 -15.60
N PHE A 311 18.04 -3.96 -16.49
CA PHE A 311 18.38 -5.12 -17.30
C PHE A 311 18.21 -4.83 -18.79
N HIS A 312 19.23 -5.20 -19.57
CA HIS A 312 19.18 -5.21 -21.03
C HIS A 312 18.96 -6.61 -21.62
N ASN A 313 18.99 -7.64 -20.77
CA ASN A 313 18.86 -9.05 -21.16
C ASN A 313 17.78 -9.75 -20.32
N ALA A 314 16.83 -10.40 -21.00
CA ALA A 314 15.71 -11.09 -20.35
C ALA A 314 16.15 -12.28 -19.48
N LEU A 315 17.22 -12.98 -19.83
CA LEU A 315 17.71 -14.12 -19.05
C LEU A 315 18.33 -13.65 -17.71
N ASP A 316 18.95 -12.48 -17.70
CA ASP A 316 19.51 -11.89 -16.48
C ASP A 316 18.38 -11.40 -15.57
N ALA A 317 17.39 -10.72 -16.14
CA ALA A 317 16.16 -10.35 -15.44
C ALA A 317 15.42 -11.59 -14.89
N LEU A 318 15.34 -12.68 -15.66
CA LEU A 318 14.69 -13.91 -15.23
C LEU A 318 15.44 -14.57 -14.07
N ARG A 319 16.78 -14.56 -14.08
CA ARG A 319 17.60 -15.04 -12.95
C ARG A 319 17.35 -14.21 -11.70
N ALA A 320 17.28 -12.88 -11.82
CA ALA A 320 16.95 -12.00 -10.70
C ALA A 320 15.53 -12.27 -10.16
N HIS A 321 14.55 -12.50 -11.04
CA HIS A 321 13.20 -12.87 -10.64
C HIS A 321 13.16 -14.21 -9.90
N VAL A 322 13.86 -15.23 -10.41
CA VAL A 322 13.97 -16.55 -9.75
C VAL A 322 14.60 -16.42 -8.36
N ALA A 323 15.71 -15.68 -8.24
CA ALA A 323 16.33 -15.38 -6.95
C ALA A 323 15.37 -14.65 -6.01
N GLY A 324 14.51 -13.79 -6.57
CA GLY A 324 13.44 -13.11 -5.84
C GLY A 324 12.40 -14.08 -5.27
N ILE A 325 11.94 -15.08 -6.01
CA ILE A 325 10.88 -16.00 -5.53
C ILE A 325 11.43 -17.17 -4.70
N GLU A 326 12.72 -17.48 -4.82
CA GLU A 326 13.41 -18.50 -4.04
C GLU A 326 13.31 -18.21 -2.52
N GLY A 327 13.05 -19.26 -1.74
CA GLY A 327 12.85 -19.15 -0.29
C GLY A 327 11.50 -18.53 0.13
N ARG A 328 10.83 -17.76 -0.75
CA ARG A 328 9.50 -17.17 -0.48
C ARG A 328 8.36 -18.04 -0.99
N GLN A 329 8.48 -18.60 -2.19
CA GLN A 329 7.49 -19.54 -2.75
C GLN A 329 7.88 -20.98 -2.45
N SER A 330 6.90 -21.88 -2.47
CA SER A 330 7.14 -23.31 -2.29
C SER A 330 8.14 -23.86 -3.31
N GLN A 331 9.00 -24.80 -2.89
CA GLN A 331 10.03 -25.37 -3.76
C GLN A 331 9.41 -25.99 -5.02
N LYS A 332 8.23 -26.60 -4.89
CA LYS A 332 7.48 -27.17 -6.01
C LYS A 332 7.17 -26.12 -7.09
N VAL A 333 6.74 -24.92 -6.69
CA VAL A 333 6.42 -23.83 -7.63
C VAL A 333 7.70 -23.30 -8.27
N VAL A 334 8.74 -23.06 -7.49
CA VAL A 334 10.03 -22.58 -8.01
C VAL A 334 10.64 -23.57 -8.99
N ASP A 335 10.64 -24.86 -8.67
CA ASP A 335 11.17 -25.91 -9.55
C ASP A 335 10.35 -26.06 -10.83
N ALA A 336 9.02 -25.93 -10.74
CA ALA A 336 8.16 -25.95 -11.92
C ALA A 336 8.46 -24.74 -12.83
N PHE A 337 8.61 -23.56 -12.24
CA PHE A 337 8.93 -22.33 -12.97
C PHE A 337 10.28 -22.42 -13.70
N LYS A 338 11.32 -22.92 -13.02
CA LYS A 338 12.67 -23.10 -13.60
C LYS A 338 12.73 -24.05 -14.80
N ARG A 339 11.75 -24.95 -14.95
CA ARG A 339 11.69 -25.92 -16.07
C ARG A 339 11.01 -25.36 -17.31
N LEU A 340 10.38 -24.18 -17.22
CA LEU A 340 9.69 -23.57 -18.34
C LEU A 340 10.69 -23.07 -19.40
N PRO A 341 10.32 -23.10 -20.70
CA PRO A 341 11.07 -22.38 -21.72
C PRO A 341 11.19 -20.90 -21.35
N ALA A 342 12.34 -20.27 -21.63
CA ALA A 342 12.64 -18.90 -21.16
C ALA A 342 11.56 -17.88 -21.57
N GLY A 343 11.08 -17.94 -22.83
CA GLY A 343 9.99 -17.06 -23.29
C GLY A 343 8.72 -17.23 -22.46
N VAL A 344 8.31 -18.47 -22.20
CA VAL A 344 7.13 -18.80 -21.38
C VAL A 344 7.32 -18.32 -19.93
N ALA A 345 8.49 -18.57 -19.34
CA ALA A 345 8.82 -18.14 -17.99
C ALA A 345 8.73 -16.62 -17.85
N VAL A 346 9.27 -15.88 -18.83
CA VAL A 346 9.18 -14.42 -18.89
C VAL A 346 7.72 -13.96 -19.05
N THR A 347 6.91 -14.59 -19.90
CA THR A 347 5.49 -14.23 -20.02
C THR A 347 4.74 -14.40 -18.71
N LEU A 348 4.97 -15.50 -17.98
CA LEU A 348 4.35 -15.72 -16.67
C LEU A 348 4.88 -14.75 -15.61
N ALA A 349 6.16 -14.40 -15.65
CA ALA A 349 6.72 -13.40 -14.76
C ALA A 349 6.14 -12.00 -15.02
N ILE A 350 5.86 -11.64 -16.29
CA ILE A 350 5.13 -10.41 -16.64
C ILE A 350 3.71 -10.48 -16.06
N LEU A 351 3.01 -11.60 -16.26
CA LEU A 351 1.65 -11.80 -15.72
C LEU A 351 1.61 -11.60 -14.20
N ASP A 352 2.59 -12.10 -13.45
CA ASP A 352 2.70 -11.90 -12.01
C ASP A 352 2.88 -10.42 -11.61
N ARG A 353 3.41 -9.58 -12.51
CA ARG A 353 3.55 -8.13 -12.30
C ARG A 353 2.30 -7.36 -12.73
N LEU A 354 1.55 -7.85 -13.71
CA LEU A 354 0.31 -7.23 -14.18
C LEU A 354 -0.90 -7.54 -13.30
N ARG A 355 -0.96 -8.72 -12.66
CA ARG A 355 -2.07 -9.13 -11.78
C ARG A 355 -2.39 -8.08 -10.69
N PRO A 356 -1.43 -7.60 -9.88
CA PRO A 356 -1.72 -6.55 -8.89
C PRO A 356 -2.15 -5.21 -9.50
N GLN A 357 -1.79 -4.91 -10.75
CA GLN A 357 -2.21 -3.69 -11.44
C GLN A 357 -3.65 -3.77 -11.90
N TYR A 358 -4.09 -4.95 -12.36
CA TYR A 358 -5.49 -5.19 -12.69
C TYR A 358 -6.38 -4.95 -11.47
N HIS A 359 -6.03 -5.53 -10.33
CA HIS A 359 -6.79 -5.34 -9.08
C HIS A 359 -6.76 -3.90 -8.59
N LEU A 360 -5.62 -3.23 -8.71
CA LEU A 360 -5.55 -1.81 -8.38
C LEU A 360 -6.53 -0.98 -9.22
N LEU A 361 -6.60 -1.24 -10.53
CA LEU A 361 -7.56 -0.58 -11.42
C LEU A 361 -9.01 -0.93 -11.07
N GLU A 362 -9.30 -2.19 -10.76
CA GLU A 362 -10.63 -2.64 -10.35
C GLU A 362 -11.07 -1.99 -9.03
N ASN A 363 -10.23 -2.06 -8.00
CA ASN A 363 -10.46 -1.43 -6.70
C ASN A 363 -10.64 0.08 -6.82
N ALA A 364 -9.81 0.76 -7.62
CA ALA A 364 -9.92 2.20 -7.84
C ALA A 364 -11.27 2.58 -8.47
N ASN A 365 -11.72 1.81 -9.46
CA ASN A 365 -13.02 2.02 -10.09
C ASN A 365 -14.18 1.74 -9.13
N GLU A 366 -14.15 0.60 -8.43
CA GLU A 366 -15.22 0.17 -7.53
C GLU A 366 -15.38 1.06 -6.30
N LEU A 367 -14.26 1.56 -5.77
CA LEU A 367 -14.23 2.40 -4.58
C LEU A 367 -14.35 3.89 -4.93
N GLY A 368 -14.33 4.26 -6.21
CA GLY A 368 -14.31 5.67 -6.63
C GLY A 368 -13.07 6.40 -6.07
N ALA A 369 -11.90 5.79 -6.21
CA ALA A 369 -10.63 6.27 -5.70
C ALA A 369 -9.59 6.39 -6.83
N GLN A 370 -8.48 7.07 -6.55
CA GLN A 370 -7.33 7.11 -7.43
C GLN A 370 -6.30 6.04 -7.03
N PRO A 371 -5.70 5.31 -7.98
CA PRO A 371 -4.57 4.42 -7.70
C PRO A 371 -3.40 5.13 -7.00
N LEU A 372 -2.84 4.47 -5.99
CA LEU A 372 -1.63 4.88 -5.27
C LEU A 372 -0.58 3.77 -5.34
N MET A 373 0.59 4.11 -5.86
CA MET A 373 1.72 3.20 -6.00
C MET A 373 2.81 3.61 -5.01
N ALA A 374 3.36 2.64 -4.28
CA ALA A 374 4.38 2.93 -3.26
C ALA A 374 5.81 2.97 -3.82
N LEU A 375 6.03 2.42 -5.03
CA LEU A 375 7.36 2.23 -5.61
C LEU A 375 7.38 2.70 -7.07
N PRO A 376 8.51 3.24 -7.58
CA PRO A 376 8.66 3.64 -8.98
C PRO A 376 8.33 2.54 -9.97
N VAL A 377 8.75 1.30 -9.69
CA VAL A 377 8.43 0.16 -10.57
C VAL A 377 6.93 -0.13 -10.68
N HIS A 378 6.13 0.18 -9.66
CA HIS A 378 4.68 0.02 -9.74
C HIS A 378 4.04 1.12 -10.60
N TRP A 379 4.58 2.34 -10.55
CA TRP A 379 4.20 3.43 -11.47
C TRP A 379 4.44 3.02 -12.92
N HIS A 380 5.62 2.47 -13.23
CA HIS A 380 5.96 1.95 -14.56
C HIS A 380 4.91 0.97 -15.11
N TYR A 381 4.56 -0.06 -14.33
CA TYR A 381 3.56 -1.04 -14.78
C TYR A 381 2.16 -0.44 -14.89
N PHE A 382 1.78 0.48 -14.00
CA PHE A 382 0.50 1.16 -14.07
C PHE A 382 0.36 1.96 -15.36
N GLU A 383 1.40 2.70 -15.75
CA GLU A 383 1.45 3.45 -17.01
C GLU A 383 1.38 2.55 -18.25
N LEU A 384 2.11 1.43 -18.24
CA LEU A 384 2.01 0.41 -19.29
C LEU A 384 0.57 -0.11 -19.44
N CYS A 385 -0.09 -0.44 -18.32
CA CYS A 385 -1.46 -0.94 -18.32
C CYS A 385 -2.47 0.10 -18.84
N ALA A 386 -2.33 1.35 -18.37
CA ALA A 386 -3.22 2.45 -18.77
C ALA A 386 -3.08 2.75 -20.26
N LYS A 387 -1.85 2.83 -20.78
CA LYS A 387 -1.56 3.03 -22.20
C LYS A 387 -2.13 1.89 -23.06
N ALA A 388 -1.89 0.64 -22.67
CA ALA A 388 -2.36 -0.53 -23.38
C ALA A 388 -3.90 -0.63 -23.41
N SER A 389 -4.56 -0.19 -22.34
CA SER A 389 -6.02 -0.21 -22.21
C SER A 389 -6.70 1.04 -22.75
N ALA A 390 -5.95 2.01 -23.29
CA ALA A 390 -6.41 3.36 -23.64
C ALA A 390 -7.23 4.02 -22.50
N ARG A 391 -6.82 3.78 -21.25
CA ARG A 391 -7.46 4.34 -20.05
C ARG A 391 -6.78 5.64 -19.65
N GLU A 392 -7.57 6.61 -19.19
CA GLU A 392 -7.02 7.79 -18.53
C GLU A 392 -6.31 7.36 -17.24
N LEU A 393 -5.09 7.87 -17.02
CA LEU A 393 -4.33 7.65 -15.79
C LEU A 393 -5.03 8.29 -14.57
N VAL A 394 -5.79 9.36 -14.80
CA VAL A 394 -6.38 10.20 -13.76
C VAL A 394 -7.89 10.07 -13.79
N ASN A 395 -8.48 9.69 -12.67
CA ASN A 395 -9.91 9.81 -12.47
C ASN A 395 -10.26 11.27 -12.11
N LYS A 396 -10.60 12.07 -13.12
CA LYS A 396 -10.91 13.51 -12.98
C LYS A 396 -12.06 13.84 -12.03
N LYS A 397 -12.88 12.84 -11.65
CA LYS A 397 -13.94 13.00 -10.64
C LYS A 397 -13.41 12.94 -9.19
N VAL A 398 -12.23 12.36 -9.00
CA VAL A 398 -11.58 12.18 -7.69
C VAL A 398 -10.53 13.26 -7.46
N LEU A 399 -9.68 13.52 -8.46
CA LEU A 399 -8.65 14.55 -8.40
C LEU A 399 -8.37 15.15 -9.78
N THR A 400 -7.87 16.38 -9.80
CA THR A 400 -7.39 17.02 -11.04
C THR A 400 -6.04 16.43 -11.46
N GLU A 401 -5.70 16.59 -12.74
CA GLU A 401 -4.40 16.17 -13.28
C GLU A 401 -3.22 16.82 -12.53
N ALA A 402 -3.31 18.11 -12.22
CA ALA A 402 -2.31 18.81 -11.41
C ALA A 402 -2.17 18.22 -9.99
N SER A 403 -3.28 17.86 -9.35
CA SER A 403 -3.26 17.21 -8.02
C SER A 403 -2.70 15.79 -8.09
N PHE A 404 -2.92 15.08 -9.20
CA PHE A 404 -2.34 13.76 -9.42
C PHE A 404 -0.82 13.84 -9.59
N LEU A 405 -0.34 14.75 -10.43
CA LEU A 405 1.10 14.98 -10.59
C LEU A 405 1.75 15.49 -9.30
N THR A 406 1.04 16.29 -8.50
CA THR A 406 1.53 16.69 -7.17
C THR A 406 1.65 15.49 -6.24
N LEU A 407 0.66 14.60 -6.23
CA LEU A 407 0.71 13.37 -5.44
C LEU A 407 1.87 12.46 -5.90
N GLN A 408 2.06 12.29 -7.20
CA GLN A 408 3.18 11.53 -7.76
C GLN A 408 4.52 12.17 -7.41
N ALA A 409 4.64 13.50 -7.50
CA ALA A 409 5.84 14.24 -7.12
C ALA A 409 6.17 14.13 -5.63
N LEU A 410 5.17 13.98 -4.76
CA LEU A 410 5.38 13.73 -3.33
C LEU A 410 5.92 12.33 -3.03
N GLN A 411 5.85 11.40 -3.99
CA GLN A 411 6.41 10.06 -3.89
C GLN A 411 7.78 9.93 -4.58
N ASP A 412 8.32 11.02 -5.11
CA ASP A 412 9.65 11.05 -5.71
C ASP A 412 10.75 10.91 -4.65
N ASP A 413 11.85 10.24 -5.01
CA ASP A 413 12.97 9.99 -4.11
C ASP A 413 13.59 11.27 -3.54
N SER A 414 13.52 12.40 -4.26
CA SER A 414 14.01 13.69 -3.80
C SER A 414 13.33 14.18 -2.52
N VAL A 415 12.10 13.73 -2.26
CA VAL A 415 11.28 14.07 -1.09
C VAL A 415 11.00 12.87 -0.18
N SER A 416 11.72 11.76 -0.35
CA SER A 416 11.63 10.55 0.50
C SER A 416 11.73 10.85 2.01
N TRP A 417 12.43 11.92 2.39
CA TRP A 417 12.51 12.39 3.79
C TRP A 417 11.14 12.71 4.41
N LEU A 418 10.09 12.95 3.64
CA LEU A 418 8.71 13.11 4.13
C LEU A 418 8.23 11.84 4.87
N ALA A 419 8.74 10.66 4.51
CA ALA A 419 8.44 9.41 5.17
C ALA A 419 9.05 9.30 6.59
N ASN A 420 9.91 10.24 7.01
CA ASN A 420 10.43 10.31 8.38
C ASN A 420 9.42 10.91 9.38
N ILE A 421 8.27 11.42 8.91
CA ILE A 421 7.22 11.92 9.80
C ILE A 421 6.60 10.72 10.56
N PRO A 422 6.62 10.72 11.91
CA PRO A 422 6.06 9.63 12.69
C PRO A 422 4.54 9.56 12.54
N ILE A 423 3.97 8.37 12.67
CA ILE A 423 2.52 8.13 12.52
C ILE A 423 1.73 8.92 13.57
N GLU A 424 2.24 9.05 14.79
CA GLU A 424 1.64 9.85 15.86
C GLU A 424 1.64 11.35 15.51
N GLY A 425 2.70 11.81 14.84
CA GLY A 425 2.75 13.18 14.34
C GLY A 425 1.70 13.41 13.25
N LEU A 426 1.50 12.43 12.38
CA LEU A 426 0.46 12.49 11.36
C LEU A 426 -0.95 12.57 11.98
N VAL A 427 -1.22 11.80 13.05
CA VAL A 427 -2.47 11.90 13.82
C VAL A 427 -2.70 13.33 14.30
N GLU A 428 -1.67 13.96 14.86
CA GLU A 428 -1.77 15.31 15.41
C GLU A 428 -2.04 16.37 14.34
N ILE A 429 -1.27 16.36 13.25
CA ILE A 429 -1.49 17.27 12.10
C ILE A 429 -2.92 17.14 11.58
N ARG A 430 -3.45 15.91 11.55
CA ARG A 430 -4.81 15.63 11.08
C ARG A 430 -5.88 16.14 12.04
N ARG A 431 -5.69 15.99 13.35
CA ARG A 431 -6.60 16.56 14.37
C ARG A 431 -6.69 18.09 14.27
N ASN A 432 -5.56 18.73 13.98
CA ASN A 432 -5.48 20.18 13.87
C ASN A 432 -5.90 20.71 12.49
N LEU A 433 -6.29 19.83 11.55
CA LEU A 433 -6.65 20.17 10.16
C LEU A 433 -5.53 20.88 9.37
N GLU A 434 -4.27 20.74 9.80
CA GLU A 434 -3.12 21.41 9.17
C GLU A 434 -2.80 20.87 7.77
N VAL A 435 -3.23 19.64 7.46
CA VAL A 435 -3.14 19.04 6.11
C VAL A 435 -3.91 19.87 5.07
N VAL A 436 -5.03 20.49 5.43
CA VAL A 436 -5.81 21.30 4.49
C VAL A 436 -5.00 22.54 4.07
N THR A 437 -4.43 23.23 5.06
CA THR A 437 -3.56 24.39 4.81
C THR A 437 -2.33 24.01 3.98
N PHE A 438 -1.73 22.84 4.25
CA PHE A 438 -0.60 22.35 3.46
C PHE A 438 -0.94 22.07 2.01
N ARG A 439 -2.07 21.40 1.76
CA ARG A 439 -2.56 21.13 0.42
C ARG A 439 -2.79 22.44 -0.34
N ASP A 440 -3.38 23.44 0.31
CA ASP A 440 -3.60 24.76 -0.26
C ASP A 440 -2.29 25.50 -0.56
N GLU A 441 -1.29 25.40 0.33
CA GLU A 441 0.04 25.97 0.10
C GLU A 441 0.75 25.28 -1.09
N LEU A 442 0.80 23.95 -1.14
CA LEU A 442 1.37 23.21 -2.28
C LEU A 442 0.66 23.52 -3.59
N LYS A 443 -0.67 23.68 -3.54
CA LYS A 443 -1.45 24.06 -4.70
C LYS A 443 -1.05 25.44 -5.25
N LYS A 444 -0.63 26.40 -4.41
CA LYS A 444 -0.15 27.71 -4.88
C LYS A 444 1.10 27.59 -5.74
N TYR A 445 2.05 26.73 -5.36
CA TYR A 445 3.27 26.48 -6.12
C TYR A 445 2.96 25.79 -7.46
N THR A 446 2.16 24.72 -7.44
CA THR A 446 1.86 23.93 -8.64
C THR A 446 0.83 24.58 -9.59
N SER A 447 -0.04 25.47 -9.09
CA SER A 447 -1.05 26.15 -9.92
C SER A 447 -0.46 27.06 -11.00
N GLN A 448 0.76 27.56 -10.79
CA GLN A 448 1.46 28.42 -11.77
C GLN A 448 1.92 27.62 -12.98
N LEU A 449 2.32 26.36 -12.78
CA LEU A 449 2.68 25.44 -13.87
C LEU A 449 1.44 25.09 -14.72
N ALA A 450 0.30 24.84 -14.07
CA ALA A 450 -0.93 24.45 -14.75
C ALA A 450 -1.47 25.54 -15.70
N ALA A 451 -1.10 26.80 -15.47
CA ALA A 451 -1.47 27.92 -16.32
C ALA A 451 -0.54 28.11 -17.54
N ALA A 452 0.62 27.46 -17.57
CA ALA A 452 1.67 27.67 -18.57
C ALA A 452 1.62 26.67 -19.75
N GLY A 453 0.84 25.59 -19.65
CA GLY A 453 0.74 24.55 -20.68
C GLY A 453 0.45 23.16 -20.09
N PRO A 454 0.60 22.09 -20.88
CA PRO A 454 0.60 20.71 -20.37
C PRO A 454 1.64 20.56 -19.26
N LEU A 455 1.27 19.87 -18.18
CA LEU A 455 2.13 19.66 -17.03
C LEU A 455 3.01 18.44 -17.24
N GLU A 456 4.32 18.62 -17.18
CA GLU A 456 5.30 17.52 -17.14
C GLU A 456 5.66 17.20 -15.68
N LEU A 457 5.80 15.91 -15.36
CA LEU A 457 6.07 15.45 -13.99
C LEU A 457 7.34 16.08 -13.41
N ASP A 458 8.44 16.13 -14.18
CA ASP A 458 9.72 16.71 -13.75
C ASP A 458 9.60 18.17 -13.30
N ASP A 459 8.74 18.94 -13.96
CA ASP A 459 8.52 20.35 -13.61
C ASP A 459 7.68 20.47 -12.33
N VAL A 460 6.68 19.59 -12.16
CA VAL A 460 5.91 19.50 -10.92
C VAL A 460 6.80 19.06 -9.76
N VAL A 461 7.70 18.09 -9.95
CA VAL A 461 8.67 17.64 -8.94
C VAL A 461 9.56 18.80 -8.48
N LYS A 462 10.11 19.59 -9.40
CA LYS A 462 10.94 20.76 -9.06
C LYS A 462 10.16 21.77 -8.22
N GLU A 463 8.92 22.07 -8.61
CA GLU A 463 8.10 23.08 -7.95
C GLU A 463 7.57 22.61 -6.59
N VAL A 464 7.20 21.34 -6.46
CA VAL A 464 6.88 20.72 -5.16
C VAL A 464 8.08 20.76 -4.23
N ASN A 465 9.28 20.38 -4.70
CA ASN A 465 10.51 20.50 -3.93
C ASN A 465 10.78 21.95 -3.48
N HIS A 466 10.60 22.91 -4.39
CA HIS A 466 10.74 24.33 -4.06
C HIS A 466 9.74 24.77 -2.98
N GLY A 467 8.48 24.39 -3.12
CA GLY A 467 7.42 24.69 -2.15
C GLY A 467 7.70 24.10 -0.77
N LEU A 468 8.13 22.84 -0.71
CA LEU A 468 8.52 22.17 0.54
C LEU A 468 9.74 22.84 1.19
N ALA A 469 10.77 23.15 0.40
CA ALA A 469 11.95 23.87 0.89
C ALA A 469 11.57 25.25 1.46
N SER A 470 10.67 25.97 0.78
CA SER A 470 10.14 27.25 1.24
C SER A 470 9.38 27.13 2.56
N LEU A 471 8.57 26.09 2.74
CA LEU A 471 7.87 25.79 4.00
C LEU A 471 8.85 25.49 5.14
N VAL A 472 9.87 24.65 4.89
CA VAL A 472 10.92 24.34 5.88
C VAL A 472 11.75 25.59 6.24
N GLN A 473 12.03 26.45 5.27
CA GLN A 473 12.74 27.71 5.52
C GLN A 473 11.90 28.67 6.36
N ARG A 474 10.58 28.76 6.10
CA ARG A 474 9.64 29.53 6.93
C ARG A 474 9.65 29.03 8.38
N HIS A 475 9.67 27.72 8.61
CA HIS A 475 9.84 27.17 9.96
C HIS A 475 11.13 27.65 10.63
N THR A 476 12.24 27.58 9.91
CA THR A 476 13.56 27.94 10.43
C THR A 476 13.58 29.40 10.85
N LYS A 477 12.97 30.28 10.04
CA LYS A 477 12.79 31.69 10.38
C LYS A 477 11.88 31.90 11.61
N ALA A 478 10.77 31.17 11.71
CA ALA A 478 9.90 31.24 12.89
C ALA A 478 10.63 30.78 14.17
N MET A 479 11.50 29.77 14.07
CA MET A 479 12.37 29.33 15.18
C MET A 479 13.38 30.40 15.57
N ASP A 480 13.98 31.07 14.59
CA ASP A 480 14.87 32.20 14.85
C ASP A 480 14.12 33.39 15.47
N GLU A 481 12.88 33.66 15.07
CA GLU A 481 12.03 34.69 15.67
C GLU A 481 11.70 34.37 17.13
N VAL A 482 11.38 33.12 17.47
CA VAL A 482 11.21 32.68 18.87
C VAL A 482 12.50 32.88 19.65
N LYS A 483 13.64 32.44 19.10
CA LYS A 483 14.94 32.65 19.73
C LYS A 483 15.23 34.13 19.94
N ASN A 484 14.96 34.98 18.95
CA ASN A 484 15.14 36.43 19.02
C ASN A 484 14.16 37.12 19.99
N LYS A 485 12.96 36.56 20.20
CA LYS A 485 11.97 37.03 21.18
C LYS A 485 12.44 36.77 22.62
N TYR A 486 13.05 35.61 22.86
CA TYR A 486 13.51 35.22 24.20
C TYR A 486 14.95 35.64 24.50
N TRP A 487 15.80 35.80 23.49
CA TRP A 487 17.21 36.17 23.66
C TRP A 487 17.41 37.45 24.50
N PRO A 488 16.71 38.57 24.24
CA PRO A 488 16.83 39.77 25.07
C PRO A 488 16.33 39.57 26.50
N LYS A 489 15.33 38.70 26.72
CA LYS A 489 14.79 38.40 28.06
C LYS A 489 15.75 37.53 28.87
N ILE A 490 16.36 36.55 28.22
CA ILE A 490 17.40 35.68 28.82
C ILE A 490 18.66 36.50 29.11
N ALA A 491 19.10 37.33 28.16
CA ALA A 491 20.23 38.23 28.35
C ALA A 491 19.96 39.30 29.42
N GLY A 492 18.74 39.85 29.48
CA GLY A 492 18.31 40.80 30.51
C GLY A 492 18.22 40.18 31.91
N ALA A 493 17.73 38.93 32.01
CA ALA A 493 17.74 38.18 33.26
C ALA A 493 19.17 37.85 33.73
N ALA A 494 20.06 37.49 32.80
CA ALA A 494 21.48 37.26 33.07
C ALA A 494 22.20 38.54 33.49
N ALA A 495 21.93 39.69 32.85
CA ALA A 495 22.47 40.99 33.24
C ALA A 495 21.91 41.47 34.60
N GLY A 496 20.63 41.20 34.90
CA GLY A 496 20.03 41.45 36.21
C GLY A 496 20.63 40.58 37.32
N ALA A 497 21.16 39.40 37.00
CA ALA A 497 21.89 38.55 37.93
C ALA A 497 23.33 39.05 38.21
N VAL A 498 23.92 39.89 37.35
CA VAL A 498 25.29 40.43 37.53
C VAL A 498 25.42 41.40 38.72
N VAL A 499 24.31 41.91 39.27
CA VAL A 499 24.37 42.73 40.50
C VAL A 499 24.68 41.86 41.74
N GLY A 500 24.61 40.53 41.65
CA GLY A 500 24.96 39.61 42.73
C GLY A 500 25.84 38.45 42.28
N ALA A 501 27.16 38.62 42.44
CA ALA A 501 28.21 37.59 42.41
C ALA A 501 28.51 36.85 41.08
N ALA A 502 29.74 37.09 40.60
CA ALA A 502 30.64 36.19 39.86
C ALA A 502 30.08 35.21 38.80
N SER A 503 30.49 35.51 37.55
CA SER A 503 30.90 34.59 36.47
C SER A 503 30.00 34.58 35.21
N MET A 504 30.66 34.82 34.07
CA MET A 504 30.13 34.56 32.73
C MET A 504 29.88 33.06 32.43
N GLY A 505 30.08 32.17 33.41
CA GLY A 505 29.86 30.72 33.28
C GLY A 505 28.39 30.29 33.47
N SER A 506 27.53 31.15 34.02
CA SER A 506 26.13 30.82 34.32
C SER A 506 25.25 30.67 33.07
N LEU A 507 25.53 31.38 31.97
CA LEU A 507 24.79 31.25 30.71
C LEU A 507 24.88 29.83 30.11
N ALA A 508 26.02 29.15 30.27
CA ALA A 508 26.22 27.79 29.75
C ALA A 508 25.47 26.71 30.56
N LEU A 509 25.10 27.01 31.81
CA LEU A 509 24.44 26.08 32.73
C LEU A 509 22.91 26.23 32.76
N LEU A 510 22.37 27.35 32.25
CA LEU A 510 20.91 27.58 32.17
C LEU A 510 20.14 26.48 31.45
N PRO A 511 20.62 25.91 30.31
CA PRO A 511 19.93 24.82 29.64
C PRO A 511 19.86 23.52 30.46
N ALA A 512 20.85 23.27 31.31
CA ALA A 512 20.92 22.11 32.21
C ALA A 512 20.01 22.30 33.43
N LEU A 513 19.89 23.52 33.96
CA LEU A 513 19.01 23.87 35.06
C LEU A 513 17.52 23.88 34.66
N ALA A 514 17.18 24.26 33.43
CA ALA A 514 15.81 24.18 32.91
C ALA A 514 15.26 22.74 32.84
N GLY A 515 16.14 21.74 32.71
CA GLY A 515 15.76 20.32 32.74
C GLY A 515 15.27 19.83 34.11
N LEU A 516 15.66 20.52 35.21
CA LEU A 516 15.30 20.15 36.57
C LEU A 516 13.92 20.66 37.01
N VAL A 517 13.33 21.63 36.29
CA VAL A 517 12.00 22.21 36.62
C VAL A 517 10.85 21.30 36.18
N GLY A 518 11.09 20.35 35.28
CA GLY A 518 10.08 19.39 34.79
C GLY A 518 9.79 18.21 35.73
N VAL A 519 10.56 18.05 36.81
CA VAL A 519 10.38 17.01 37.83
C VAL A 519 9.95 17.71 39.11
N ALA A 520 8.89 17.23 39.76
CA ALA A 520 8.28 17.85 40.95
C ALA A 520 9.27 18.05 42.11
N VAL A 521 9.98 19.18 42.10
CA VAL A 521 10.85 19.64 43.19
C VAL A 521 10.05 20.65 44.02
N PRO A 522 10.02 20.56 45.36
CA PRO A 522 9.28 21.50 46.19
C PRO A 522 9.80 22.93 45.98
N ALA A 523 8.90 23.86 45.65
CA ALA A 523 9.21 25.25 45.30
C ALA A 523 10.07 26.00 46.35
N GLY A 524 10.07 25.55 47.61
CA GLY A 524 10.85 26.15 48.70
C GLY A 524 12.37 25.90 48.66
N ALA A 525 12.85 24.85 48.01
CA ALA A 525 14.28 24.52 47.99
C ALA A 525 15.07 25.27 46.91
N VAL A 526 14.42 25.66 45.82
CA VAL A 526 15.05 26.34 44.67
C VAL A 526 15.12 27.86 44.85
N ALA A 527 14.21 28.43 45.66
CA ALA A 527 14.13 29.87 45.89
C ALA A 527 15.23 30.42 46.83
N GLY A 528 15.79 29.60 47.72
CA GLY A 528 16.76 30.06 48.73
C GLY A 528 18.20 30.26 48.23
N ALA A 529 18.57 29.66 47.10
CA ALA A 529 19.94 29.65 46.58
C ALA A 529 20.12 30.40 45.24
N LEU A 530 19.02 30.73 44.55
CA LEU A 530 19.03 31.40 43.25
C LEU A 530 18.38 32.77 43.39
N GLY A 531 19.16 33.85 43.23
CA GLY A 531 18.63 35.21 43.23
C GLY A 531 17.50 35.38 42.18
N GLY A 532 16.60 36.34 42.39
CA GLY A 532 15.39 36.50 41.57
C GLY A 532 15.61 36.61 40.04
N GLY A 533 16.79 37.07 39.60
CA GLY A 533 17.18 37.11 38.18
C GLY A 533 17.53 35.74 37.57
N ALA A 534 17.98 34.77 38.38
CA ALA A 534 18.29 33.42 37.91
C ALA A 534 17.01 32.57 37.72
N LEU A 535 16.01 32.75 38.60
CA LEU A 535 14.70 32.08 38.46
C LEU A 535 13.93 32.57 37.24
N SER A 536 13.98 33.88 36.94
CA SER A 536 13.36 34.43 35.73
C SER A 536 14.08 33.93 34.47
N GLY A 537 15.41 33.89 34.45
CA GLY A 537 16.19 33.33 33.35
C GLY A 537 15.90 31.85 33.07
N VAL A 538 15.79 31.01 34.10
CA VAL A 538 15.40 29.59 33.97
C VAL A 538 13.97 29.45 33.44
N LYS A 539 13.03 30.29 33.91
CA LYS A 539 11.66 30.31 33.41
C LYS A 539 11.58 30.72 31.93
N GLU A 540 12.35 31.72 31.49
CA GLU A 540 12.38 32.16 30.09
C GLU A 540 13.03 31.07 29.20
N VAL A 541 14.09 30.39 29.64
CA VAL A 541 14.68 29.24 28.90
C VAL A 541 13.71 28.05 28.83
N ALA A 542 12.99 27.76 29.92
CA ALA A 542 11.96 26.73 29.91
C ALA A 542 10.81 27.09 28.97
N SER A 543 10.42 28.37 28.91
CA SER A 543 9.37 28.89 28.03
C SER A 543 9.81 28.89 26.57
N GLU A 544 11.05 29.30 26.27
CA GLU A 544 11.66 29.19 24.94
C GLU A 544 11.70 27.73 24.49
N LYS A 545 12.19 26.81 25.33
CA LYS A 545 12.22 25.37 25.02
C LYS A 545 10.82 24.77 24.86
N ALA A 546 9.84 25.22 25.65
CA ALA A 546 8.45 24.78 25.52
C ALA A 546 7.83 25.28 24.22
N GLU A 547 8.02 26.55 23.85
CA GLU A 547 7.51 27.14 22.60
C GLU A 547 8.23 26.53 21.38
N GLN A 548 9.54 26.28 21.45
CA GLN A 548 10.30 25.55 20.43
C GLN A 548 9.82 24.10 20.28
N ARG A 549 9.62 23.38 21.38
CA ARG A 549 9.06 22.01 21.36
C ARG A 549 7.65 22.00 20.78
N HIS A 550 6.82 22.98 21.14
CA HIS A 550 5.47 23.10 20.61
C HIS A 550 5.47 23.33 19.09
N LEU A 551 6.26 24.27 18.60
CA LEU A 551 6.35 24.57 17.17
C LEU A 551 6.94 23.42 16.35
N SER A 552 7.95 22.72 16.90
CA SER A 552 8.63 21.61 16.22
C SER A 552 7.85 20.29 16.24
N ARG A 553 7.10 20.01 17.30
CA ARG A 553 6.41 18.71 17.48
C ARG A 553 4.93 18.74 17.19
N HIS A 554 4.27 19.88 17.28
CA HIS A 554 2.80 19.96 17.20
C HIS A 554 2.30 20.76 16.00
N SER A 555 3.20 21.26 15.14
CA SER A 555 2.83 21.84 13.84
C SER A 555 3.45 21.04 12.69
N LEU A 556 2.72 20.96 11.58
CA LEU A 556 3.15 20.33 10.35
C LEU A 556 4.49 20.89 9.85
N ILE A 557 4.62 22.22 9.86
CA ILE A 557 5.81 22.92 9.37
C ILE A 557 7.04 22.54 10.22
N GLY A 558 6.85 22.34 11.54
CA GLY A 558 7.88 21.85 12.44
C GLY A 558 8.24 20.37 12.23
N MET A 559 7.24 19.52 11.98
CA MET A 559 7.48 18.12 11.64
C MET A 559 8.20 17.97 10.31
N LEU A 560 7.83 18.74 9.29
CA LEU A 560 8.54 18.80 7.99
C LEU A 560 10.00 19.20 8.19
N ALA A 561 10.25 20.25 8.96
CA ALA A 561 11.62 20.69 9.23
C ALA A 561 12.45 19.66 10.02
N THR A 562 11.81 18.89 10.91
CA THR A 562 12.47 17.83 11.68
C THR A 562 12.79 16.63 10.78
N ALA A 563 11.84 16.20 9.97
CA ALA A 563 11.98 15.12 9.00
C ALA A 563 13.05 15.43 7.93
N HIS A 564 13.16 16.69 7.50
CA HIS A 564 14.20 17.13 6.57
C HIS A 564 15.61 17.14 7.21
N LYS A 565 15.72 17.35 8.53
CA LYS A 565 17.01 17.34 9.26
C LYS A 565 17.51 15.93 9.58
N SER A 566 16.64 14.92 9.53
CA SER A 566 17.02 13.51 9.69
C SER A 566 17.46 12.84 8.39
N LYS A 567 17.50 13.59 7.27
CA LYS A 567 18.24 13.22 6.05
C LYS A 567 19.73 13.26 6.32
#